data_AF-A0A8T8X0D7-F1
#
_entry.id   AF-A0A8T8X0D7-F1
#
_cell.length_a   1.000
_cell.length_b   1.000
_cell.length_c   1.000
_cell.angle_alpha   90.00
_cell.angle_beta   90.00
_cell.angle_gamma   90.00
#
_symmetry.space_group_name_H-M   'P 1'
#
loop_
_entity.id
_entity.type
_entity.pdbx_description
1 polymer ?
#
loop_
_entity_poly.entity_id
_entity_poly.type
_entity_poly.pdbx_seq_one_letter_code
_entity_poly.pdbx_strand_id
1 'polypeptide(L)'
;MTNDTRVCYYPSGAIADDNVPCSSDEYTSCCGSTDLCLSNGLCLSVTHQPYVLSRGACTDPQWGTGCSQYCQDNNPTGGCSIINLKYYDGVSTYCCGTPVANNDSEVVCPDNASSFEVQTGHAMVGYAMLANVSTLDATTTTTTCSSSNETSTLANATASCTKGVSSHDAAIGAGVGVPLGVIALASIVWALFERRRATAGRADGAGIAPAQLHSSVHSQISNGSSQRMGREPEQEPRYYRSTLYLLDSLVKTRTPR
;
A
#
# COMPACT_ATOMS: atom_id res chain seq x y z
N MET A 1 3.04 2.81 30.96
CA MET A 1 4.06 1.81 30.57
C MET A 1 4.19 0.81 31.70
N THR A 2 3.51 -0.32 31.59
CA THR A 2 3.76 -1.46 32.47
C THR A 2 5.16 -1.98 32.15
N ASN A 3 6.09 -1.84 33.09
CA ASN A 3 7.44 -2.40 32.95
C ASN A 3 7.32 -3.92 33.11
N ASP A 4 7.04 -4.61 32.02
CA ASP A 4 6.95 -6.07 32.00
C ASP A 4 8.35 -6.65 32.14
N THR A 5 8.57 -7.47 33.18
CA THR A 5 9.86 -8.06 33.50
C THR A 5 10.01 -9.48 32.97
N ARG A 6 9.02 -10.00 32.24
CA ARG A 6 9.08 -11.36 31.70
C ARG A 6 10.11 -11.43 30.59
N VAL A 7 10.90 -12.50 30.64
CA VAL A 7 11.93 -12.79 29.65
C VAL A 7 11.31 -13.52 28.47
N CYS A 8 11.75 -13.18 27.26
CA CYS A 8 11.33 -13.82 26.03
C CYS A 8 12.43 -14.76 25.51
N TYR A 9 12.03 -15.91 24.99
CA TYR A 9 12.89 -16.98 24.52
C TYR A 9 12.55 -17.34 23.07
N TYR A 10 13.57 -17.55 22.23
CA TYR A 10 13.43 -18.20 20.92
C TYR A 10 13.20 -19.71 21.07
N PRO A 11 12.78 -20.44 20.02
CA PRO A 11 12.47 -21.88 20.12
C PRO A 11 13.58 -22.74 20.71
N SER A 12 14.83 -22.36 20.50
CA SER A 12 16.02 -23.01 21.07
C SER A 12 16.22 -22.79 22.57
N GLY A 13 15.44 -21.92 23.20
CA GLY A 13 15.65 -21.45 24.58
C GLY A 13 16.62 -20.26 24.70
N ALA A 14 17.18 -19.77 23.59
CA ALA A 14 18.00 -18.55 23.59
C ALA A 14 17.16 -17.33 24.00
N ILE A 15 17.72 -16.45 24.83
CA ILE A 15 17.04 -15.22 25.27
C ILE A 15 16.95 -14.24 24.09
N ALA A 16 15.78 -13.59 23.95
CA ALA A 16 15.50 -12.56 22.97
C ALA A 16 15.42 -11.19 23.67
N ASP A 17 16.58 -10.56 23.92
CA ASP A 17 16.70 -9.37 24.77
C ASP A 17 15.94 -8.14 24.24
N ASP A 18 15.79 -8.00 22.91
CA ASP A 18 15.09 -6.88 22.28
C ASP A 18 13.57 -7.12 22.12
N ASN A 19 13.09 -8.28 22.55
CA ASN A 19 11.69 -8.67 22.43
C ASN A 19 10.93 -8.40 23.73
N VAL A 20 9.68 -7.95 23.59
CA VAL A 20 8.77 -7.69 24.72
C VAL A 20 7.47 -8.49 24.56
N PRO A 21 6.80 -8.86 25.67
CA PRO A 21 5.55 -9.62 25.62
C PRO A 21 4.41 -8.87 24.91
N CYS A 22 3.56 -9.61 24.20
CA CYS A 22 2.45 -9.07 23.40
C CYS A 22 1.05 -9.17 24.04
N SER A 23 0.96 -9.75 25.23
CA SER A 23 -0.27 -9.75 26.04
C SER A 23 0.08 -9.86 27.53
N SER A 24 -0.91 -9.74 28.41
CA SER A 24 -0.76 -9.99 29.85
C SER A 24 -0.79 -11.48 30.25
N ASP A 25 -1.04 -12.38 29.30
CA ASP A 25 -1.13 -13.82 29.57
C ASP A 25 0.23 -14.38 29.93
N GLU A 26 0.32 -15.33 30.88
CA GLU A 26 1.57 -15.93 31.36
C GLU A 26 2.51 -16.34 30.21
N TYR A 27 1.97 -17.14 29.28
CA TYR A 27 2.63 -17.55 28.05
C TYR A 27 2.02 -16.80 26.87
N THR A 28 2.84 -15.96 26.24
CA THR A 28 2.44 -15.12 25.12
C THR A 28 3.61 -14.95 24.15
N SER A 29 3.28 -14.62 22.91
CA SER A 29 4.28 -14.28 21.91
C SER A 29 4.98 -12.97 22.29
N CYS A 30 6.25 -12.85 21.90
CA CYS A 30 7.04 -11.65 22.10
C CYS A 30 7.56 -11.13 20.77
N CYS A 31 7.37 -9.83 20.54
CA CYS A 31 7.83 -9.13 19.34
C CYS A 31 8.92 -8.13 19.68
N GLY A 32 9.67 -7.69 18.67
CA GLY A 32 10.59 -6.57 18.85
C GLY A 32 9.84 -5.37 19.41
N SER A 33 10.47 -4.61 20.30
CA SER A 33 9.83 -3.45 20.95
C SER A 33 9.28 -2.39 19.98
N THR A 34 9.79 -2.38 18.74
CA THR A 34 9.38 -1.47 17.65
C THR A 34 8.49 -2.13 16.59
N ASP A 35 7.99 -3.34 16.84
CA ASP A 35 7.10 -4.07 15.94
C ASP A 35 5.67 -4.10 16.47
N LEU A 36 4.74 -4.45 15.58
CA LEU A 36 3.34 -4.63 15.93
C LEU A 36 3.12 -6.07 16.43
N CYS A 37 2.63 -6.19 17.67
CA CYS A 37 2.09 -7.44 18.17
C CYS A 37 0.74 -7.74 17.50
N LEU A 38 0.53 -8.97 17.05
CA LEU A 38 -0.73 -9.44 16.47
C LEU A 38 -1.42 -10.49 17.34
N SER A 39 -2.75 -10.49 17.34
CA SER A 39 -3.58 -11.41 18.13
C SER A 39 -3.44 -12.89 17.74
N ASN A 40 -2.86 -13.19 16.58
CA ASN A 40 -2.55 -14.55 16.13
C ASN A 40 -1.16 -15.04 16.59
N GLY A 41 -0.49 -14.29 17.48
CA GLY A 41 0.83 -14.63 18.02
C GLY A 41 1.99 -14.31 17.08
N LEU A 42 1.75 -13.57 16.00
CA LEU A 42 2.81 -13.11 15.09
C LEU A 42 3.17 -11.66 15.33
N CYS A 43 4.32 -11.28 14.79
CA CYS A 43 4.82 -9.92 14.77
C CYS A 43 4.70 -9.37 13.35
N LEU A 44 4.41 -8.08 13.21
CA LEU A 44 4.51 -7.36 11.94
C LEU A 44 5.58 -6.28 12.07
N SER A 45 6.67 -6.46 11.32
CA SER A 45 7.76 -5.50 11.28
C SER A 45 7.39 -4.27 10.46
N VAL A 46 7.53 -3.09 11.06
CA VAL A 46 7.20 -1.81 10.40
C VAL A 46 8.32 -0.77 10.49
N THR A 47 9.38 -1.08 11.24
CA THR A 47 10.50 -0.15 11.52
C THR A 47 11.81 -0.57 10.87
N HIS A 48 11.94 -1.83 10.44
CA HIS A 48 13.12 -2.36 9.77
C HIS A 48 12.73 -3.33 8.66
N GLN A 49 13.61 -3.47 7.67
CA GLN A 49 13.41 -4.46 6.60
C GLN A 49 13.81 -5.86 7.09
N PRO A 50 13.07 -6.92 6.68
CA PRO A 50 11.88 -6.87 5.82
C PRO A 50 10.60 -6.47 6.60
N TYR A 51 9.73 -5.65 5.97
CA TYR A 51 8.45 -5.19 6.56
C TYR A 51 7.35 -6.26 6.45
N VAL A 52 7.51 -7.37 7.17
CA VAL A 52 6.76 -8.62 6.95
C VAL A 52 6.24 -9.20 8.26
N LEU A 53 5.38 -10.21 8.14
CA LEU A 53 5.00 -11.04 9.28
C LEU A 53 6.22 -11.84 9.75
N SER A 54 6.30 -12.13 11.03
CA SER A 54 7.33 -13.01 11.57
C SER A 54 6.84 -13.75 12.81
N ARG A 55 7.38 -14.95 13.02
CA ARG A 55 7.42 -15.56 14.34
C ARG A 55 8.53 -14.88 15.14
N GLY A 56 8.15 -14.21 16.22
CA GLY A 56 9.08 -13.64 17.18
C GLY A 56 9.62 -14.67 18.18
N ALA A 57 9.70 -14.24 19.44
CA ALA A 57 10.02 -15.06 20.60
C ALA A 57 8.75 -15.38 21.40
N CYS A 58 8.88 -16.01 22.57
CA CYS A 58 7.76 -16.31 23.46
C CYS A 58 8.19 -16.23 24.94
N THR A 59 7.28 -15.91 25.84
CA THR A 59 7.59 -15.93 27.29
C THR A 59 7.71 -17.35 27.86
N ASP A 60 7.24 -18.37 27.15
CA ASP A 60 7.42 -19.78 27.54
C ASP A 60 8.76 -20.33 27.03
N PRO A 61 9.73 -20.65 27.91
CA PRO A 61 10.98 -21.27 27.49
C PRO A 61 10.80 -22.70 26.97
N GLN A 62 9.67 -23.35 27.23
CA GLN A 62 9.35 -24.69 26.71
C GLN A 62 8.58 -24.65 25.39
N TRP A 63 8.21 -23.46 24.91
CA TRP A 63 7.50 -23.28 23.65
C TRP A 63 6.20 -24.09 23.52
N GLY A 64 5.39 -24.10 24.59
CA GLY A 64 4.09 -24.74 24.61
C GLY A 64 3.04 -24.02 23.73
N THR A 65 1.77 -24.37 23.94
CA THR A 65 0.65 -23.89 23.10
C THR A 65 0.37 -22.39 23.22
N GLY A 66 0.93 -21.70 24.22
CA GLY A 66 0.86 -20.24 24.34
C GLY A 66 1.79 -19.49 23.39
N CYS A 67 2.69 -20.21 22.70
CA CYS A 67 3.60 -19.66 21.70
C CYS A 67 3.12 -19.95 20.29
N SER A 68 3.45 -19.05 19.37
CA SER A 68 3.23 -19.27 17.94
C SER A 68 3.96 -20.52 17.46
N GLN A 69 3.21 -21.46 16.89
CA GLN A 69 3.75 -22.71 16.34
C GLN A 69 4.26 -22.52 14.90
N TYR A 70 4.07 -21.33 14.33
CA TYR A 70 4.52 -21.05 12.98
C TYR A 70 6.04 -21.05 12.89
N CYS A 71 6.58 -21.81 11.94
CA CYS A 71 7.99 -21.81 11.58
C CYS A 71 8.95 -22.18 12.72
N GLN A 72 8.52 -22.84 13.79
CA GLN A 72 9.34 -23.07 15.00
C GLN A 72 10.73 -23.66 14.70
N ASP A 73 10.80 -24.60 13.75
CA ASP A 73 12.04 -25.28 13.36
C ASP A 73 12.95 -24.41 12.45
N ASN A 74 12.44 -23.31 11.91
CA ASN A 74 13.16 -22.39 11.04
C ASN A 74 13.79 -21.27 11.87
N ASN A 75 15.13 -21.17 11.84
CA ASN A 75 15.89 -20.22 12.66
C ASN A 75 15.50 -20.26 14.16
N PRO A 76 15.67 -21.41 14.85
CA PRO A 76 15.22 -21.58 16.23
C PRO A 76 16.00 -20.71 17.25
N THR A 77 17.10 -20.10 16.84
CA THR A 77 17.92 -19.19 17.65
C THR A 77 17.57 -17.71 17.47
N GLY A 78 16.59 -17.37 16.63
CA GLY A 78 16.20 -16.00 16.33
C GLY A 78 14.72 -15.88 15.93
N GLY A 79 14.34 -14.76 15.32
CA GLY A 79 13.03 -14.60 14.67
C GLY A 79 12.99 -15.24 13.28
N CYS A 80 11.80 -15.62 12.81
CA CYS A 80 11.62 -16.17 11.45
C CYS A 80 10.57 -15.39 10.69
N SER A 81 10.94 -14.80 9.55
CA SER A 81 9.99 -14.13 8.66
C SER A 81 8.99 -15.12 8.08
N ILE A 82 7.75 -14.68 7.91
CA ILE A 82 6.66 -15.42 7.29
C ILE A 82 6.20 -14.61 6.08
N ILE A 83 6.47 -15.13 4.89
CA ILE A 83 6.33 -14.41 3.63
C ILE A 83 5.24 -15.06 2.79
N ASN A 84 4.38 -14.25 2.18
CA ASN A 84 3.36 -14.77 1.27
C ASN A 84 4.02 -15.47 0.06
N LEU A 85 3.53 -16.67 -0.25
CA LEU A 85 3.97 -17.46 -1.41
C LEU A 85 2.99 -17.28 -2.59
N LYS A 86 1.72 -17.60 -2.36
CA LYS A 86 0.68 -17.64 -3.38
C LYS A 86 -0.64 -17.15 -2.77
N TYR A 87 -1.46 -16.51 -3.60
CA TYR A 87 -2.86 -16.18 -3.30
C TYR A 87 -3.74 -16.75 -4.43
N TYR A 88 -4.63 -17.66 -4.08
CA TYR A 88 -5.52 -18.32 -5.03
C TYR A 88 -6.86 -18.63 -4.36
N ASP A 89 -7.96 -18.36 -5.07
CA ASP A 89 -9.34 -18.64 -4.61
C ASP A 89 -9.65 -18.12 -3.18
N GLY A 90 -9.18 -16.90 -2.87
CA GLY A 90 -9.39 -16.28 -1.56
C GLY A 90 -8.45 -16.77 -0.46
N VAL A 91 -7.59 -17.74 -0.74
CA VAL A 91 -6.67 -18.33 0.24
C VAL A 91 -5.24 -17.85 -0.01
N SER A 92 -4.60 -17.39 1.06
CA SER A 92 -3.22 -16.92 1.06
C SER A 92 -2.34 -17.96 1.76
N THR A 93 -1.30 -18.45 1.06
CA THR A 93 -0.32 -19.36 1.64
C THR A 93 1.01 -18.64 1.87
N TYR A 94 1.77 -19.11 2.86
CA TYR A 94 2.98 -18.48 3.33
C TYR A 94 4.12 -19.51 3.46
N CYS A 95 5.34 -19.00 3.46
CA CYS A 95 6.57 -19.73 3.73
C CYS A 95 7.25 -19.19 4.97
N CYS A 96 7.98 -20.08 5.65
CA CYS A 96 9.02 -19.68 6.57
C CYS A 96 10.22 -19.19 5.75
N GLY A 97 10.61 -17.93 5.95
CA GLY A 97 11.63 -17.27 5.16
C GLY A 97 11.15 -16.82 3.77
N THR A 98 12.08 -16.27 3.00
CA THR A 98 11.82 -15.71 1.68
C THR A 98 11.64 -16.82 0.63
N PRO A 99 10.55 -16.84 -0.15
CA PRO A 99 10.38 -17.77 -1.25
C PRO A 99 11.53 -17.69 -2.25
N VAL A 100 11.90 -18.84 -2.81
CA VAL A 100 13.02 -18.99 -3.75
C VAL A 100 12.54 -19.62 -5.04
N ALA A 101 13.24 -19.36 -6.14
CA ALA A 101 13.02 -20.09 -7.38
C ALA A 101 13.71 -21.45 -7.31
N ASN A 102 12.98 -22.54 -7.59
CA ASN A 102 13.57 -23.87 -7.74
C ASN A 102 14.19 -24.06 -9.14
N ASN A 103 14.72 -25.25 -9.40
CA ASN A 103 15.36 -25.59 -10.69
C ASN A 103 14.41 -25.50 -11.89
N ASP A 104 13.10 -25.62 -11.65
CA ASP A 104 12.05 -25.50 -12.67
C ASP A 104 11.53 -24.06 -12.83
N SER A 105 12.22 -23.08 -12.22
CA SER A 105 11.83 -21.67 -12.18
C SER A 105 10.48 -21.40 -11.51
N GLU A 106 9.99 -22.32 -10.67
CA GLU A 106 8.82 -22.11 -9.83
C GLU A 106 9.22 -21.46 -8.50
N VAL A 107 8.42 -20.49 -8.05
CA VAL A 107 8.57 -19.89 -6.72
C VAL A 107 8.01 -20.85 -5.68
N VAL A 108 8.88 -21.33 -4.79
CA VAL A 108 8.59 -22.28 -3.72
C VAL A 108 9.12 -21.78 -2.37
N CYS A 109 8.72 -22.41 -1.27
CA CYS A 109 9.35 -22.14 0.01
C CYS A 109 10.81 -22.64 0.04
N PRO A 110 11.67 -22.03 0.87
CA PRO A 110 13.02 -22.53 1.12
C PRO A 110 13.03 -24.04 1.42
N ASP A 111 14.08 -24.72 0.96
CA ASP A 111 14.31 -26.15 1.17
C ASP A 111 13.18 -27.07 0.67
N ASN A 112 12.34 -26.57 -0.25
CA ASN A 112 11.11 -27.23 -0.70
C ASN A 112 10.15 -27.56 0.44
N ALA A 113 10.15 -26.74 1.50
CA ALA A 113 9.18 -26.85 2.57
C ALA A 113 7.75 -26.64 2.06
N SER A 114 6.78 -27.24 2.74
CA SER A 114 5.36 -27.00 2.44
C SER A 114 4.96 -25.59 2.85
N SER A 115 4.11 -24.94 2.05
CA SER A 115 3.47 -23.69 2.45
C SER A 115 2.29 -23.96 3.39
N PHE A 116 1.87 -22.93 4.10
CA PHE A 116 0.79 -23.01 5.10
C PHE A 116 -0.06 -21.74 5.12
N GLU A 117 -1.24 -21.82 5.74
CA GLU A 117 -2.09 -20.66 5.98
C GLU A 117 -1.80 -20.03 7.34
N VAL A 118 -1.93 -18.70 7.39
CA VAL A 118 -1.80 -17.93 8.63
C VAL A 118 -3.18 -17.45 9.05
N GLN A 119 -3.56 -17.71 10.30
CA GLN A 119 -4.82 -17.21 10.85
C GLN A 119 -4.86 -15.68 10.87
N THR A 120 -6.05 -15.09 10.74
CA THR A 120 -6.23 -13.65 10.85
C THR A 120 -5.70 -13.11 12.18
N GLY A 121 -4.86 -12.09 12.11
CA GLY A 121 -4.35 -11.36 13.27
C GLY A 121 -4.81 -9.90 13.27
N HIS A 122 -5.05 -9.36 14.45
CA HIS A 122 -5.36 -7.96 14.67
C HIS A 122 -4.25 -7.30 15.51
N ALA A 123 -3.96 -6.03 15.25
CA ALA A 123 -2.97 -5.28 16.02
C ALA A 123 -3.38 -5.19 17.50
N MET A 124 -2.43 -5.48 18.39
CA MET A 124 -2.62 -5.44 19.84
C MET A 124 -2.17 -4.09 20.40
N VAL A 125 -3.07 -3.39 21.09
CA VAL A 125 -2.78 -2.12 21.78
C VAL A 125 -2.17 -2.36 23.15
N GLY A 126 -1.37 -1.41 23.64
CA GLY A 126 -0.74 -1.48 24.96
C GLY A 126 0.54 -2.31 25.02
N TYR A 127 1.01 -2.84 23.88
CA TYR A 127 2.21 -3.69 23.80
C TYR A 127 3.15 -3.25 22.68
N ALA A 128 4.44 -3.54 22.84
CA ALA A 128 5.51 -3.21 21.88
C ALA A 128 5.36 -1.80 21.30
N MET A 129 5.28 -1.65 19.96
CA MET A 129 5.16 -0.35 19.30
C MET A 129 3.91 0.44 19.74
N LEU A 130 2.85 -0.25 20.20
CA LEU A 130 1.60 0.36 20.66
C LEU A 130 1.52 0.47 22.18
N ALA A 131 2.64 0.41 22.92
CA ALA A 131 2.65 0.47 24.38
C ALA A 131 1.91 1.68 25.00
N ASN A 132 1.84 2.80 24.27
CA ASN A 132 1.15 4.02 24.71
C ASN A 132 -0.22 4.26 24.03
N VAL A 133 -0.71 3.30 23.26
CA VAL A 133 -2.01 3.35 22.60
C VAL A 133 -2.98 2.50 23.42
N SER A 134 -4.15 3.03 23.74
CA SER A 134 -5.18 2.32 24.51
C SER A 134 -6.36 1.83 23.66
N THR A 135 -6.63 2.45 22.51
CA THR A 135 -7.74 2.09 21.61
C THR A 135 -7.33 2.32 20.16
N LEU A 136 -7.90 1.52 19.24
CA LEU A 136 -7.75 1.70 17.79
C LEU A 136 -8.99 2.31 17.13
N ASP A 137 -9.94 2.80 17.94
CA ASP A 137 -11.18 3.39 17.43
C ASP A 137 -10.90 4.70 16.70
N ALA A 138 -11.26 4.74 15.41
CA ALA A 138 -11.52 5.98 14.72
C ALA A 138 -12.80 6.57 15.33
N THR A 139 -12.67 7.54 16.24
CA THR A 139 -13.83 8.23 16.81
C THR A 139 -14.50 9.06 15.72
N THR A 140 -15.48 8.50 15.02
CA THR A 140 -16.43 9.30 14.24
C THR A 140 -17.38 9.92 15.25
N THR A 141 -17.13 11.16 15.67
CA THR A 141 -18.05 11.91 16.54
C THR A 141 -19.34 12.23 15.77
N THR A 142 -20.30 11.30 15.74
CA THR A 142 -21.69 11.60 15.38
C THR A 142 -22.47 11.83 16.67
N THR A 143 -22.60 13.10 17.06
CA THR A 143 -23.41 13.51 18.21
C THR A 143 -24.90 13.34 17.90
N THR A 144 -25.49 12.21 18.27
CA THR A 144 -26.95 12.03 18.30
C THR A 144 -27.49 12.60 19.61
N CYS A 145 -28.11 13.78 19.53
CA CYS A 145 -28.87 14.35 20.64
C CYS A 145 -30.21 13.62 20.80
N SER A 146 -30.40 12.90 21.91
CA SER A 146 -31.72 12.41 22.35
C SER A 146 -32.43 13.50 23.15
N SER A 147 -33.69 13.75 22.81
CA SER A 147 -34.59 14.72 23.46
C SER A 147 -35.48 14.02 24.47
N SER A 148 -35.52 14.51 25.71
CA SER A 148 -36.59 14.23 26.68
C SER A 148 -37.16 15.56 27.20
N ASN A 149 -38.44 15.79 26.91
CA ASN A 149 -39.25 16.92 27.37
C ASN A 149 -39.64 16.77 28.85
N GLU A 150 -39.79 17.90 29.58
CA GLU A 150 -40.94 18.20 30.45
C GLU A 150 -40.93 19.71 30.87
N THR A 151 -41.83 20.47 30.23
CA THR A 151 -42.86 21.44 30.69
C THR A 151 -42.61 22.64 31.65
N SER A 152 -43.21 23.78 31.22
CA SER A 152 -43.68 25.02 31.93
C SER A 152 -42.72 26.23 31.99
N THR A 153 -43.01 27.48 31.58
CA THR A 153 -44.21 28.20 31.11
C THR A 153 -43.81 29.53 30.41
N LEU A 154 -44.59 29.91 29.37
CA LEU A 154 -44.92 31.26 28.86
C LEU A 154 -43.86 32.16 28.15
N ALA A 155 -44.03 32.28 26.82
CA ALA A 155 -44.23 33.52 26.01
C ALA A 155 -43.44 33.54 24.66
N ASN A 156 -44.17 33.79 23.57
CA ASN A 156 -43.79 33.75 22.15
C ASN A 156 -42.50 34.49 21.74
N ALA A 157 -41.64 33.83 20.95
CA ALA A 157 -41.36 34.15 19.54
C ALA A 157 -40.26 33.23 18.93
N THR A 158 -40.60 32.60 17.80
CA THR A 158 -39.77 32.16 16.67
C THR A 158 -38.40 31.49 16.90
N ALA A 159 -38.34 30.23 16.43
CA ALA A 159 -37.20 29.36 16.20
C ALA A 159 -35.85 30.03 15.86
N SER A 160 -34.77 29.53 16.49
CA SER A 160 -33.76 28.71 15.81
C SER A 160 -32.65 28.38 16.81
N CYS A 161 -32.49 27.10 17.12
CA CYS A 161 -31.35 26.61 17.88
C CYS A 161 -30.09 26.89 17.06
N THR A 162 -29.29 27.87 17.48
CA THR A 162 -27.97 28.16 16.91
C THR A 162 -27.04 27.01 17.29
N LYS A 163 -27.05 25.96 16.46
CA LYS A 163 -26.00 24.95 16.46
C LYS A 163 -24.73 25.62 15.97
N GLY A 164 -23.75 25.78 16.85
CA GLY A 164 -22.37 26.07 16.46
C GLY A 164 -21.81 24.89 15.66
N VAL A 165 -22.03 24.91 14.35
CA VAL A 165 -21.35 24.02 13.40
C VAL A 165 -20.00 24.66 13.09
N SER A 166 -18.93 24.06 13.61
CA SER A 166 -17.55 24.43 13.27
C SER A 166 -17.34 24.30 11.76
N SER A 167 -17.08 25.44 11.13
CA SER A 167 -17.14 25.67 9.68
C SER A 167 -15.85 25.25 8.96
N HIS A 168 -15.46 23.97 9.03
CA HIS A 168 -14.27 23.50 8.32
C HIS A 168 -14.58 22.71 7.03
N ASP A 169 -15.70 22.01 6.94
CA ASP A 169 -16.03 21.20 5.75
C ASP A 169 -16.52 22.01 4.55
N ALA A 170 -17.16 23.17 4.78
CA ALA A 170 -17.56 24.06 3.69
C ALA A 170 -16.37 24.78 3.03
N ALA A 171 -15.24 24.92 3.75
CA ALA A 171 -14.06 25.63 3.27
C ALA A 171 -13.22 24.81 2.28
N ILE A 172 -13.24 23.48 2.39
CA ILE A 172 -12.42 22.59 1.55
C ILE A 172 -13.05 22.44 0.15
N GLY A 173 -14.39 22.39 0.05
CA GLY A 173 -15.09 22.22 -1.23
C GLY A 173 -15.03 23.43 -2.16
N ALA A 174 -14.91 24.65 -1.62
CA ALA A 174 -14.86 25.88 -2.42
C ALA A 174 -13.47 26.15 -3.04
N GLY A 175 -12.40 25.60 -2.48
CA GLY A 175 -11.01 25.92 -2.86
C GLY A 175 -10.55 25.33 -4.20
N VAL A 176 -11.03 24.14 -4.58
CA VAL A 176 -10.57 23.43 -5.79
C VAL A 176 -11.57 23.49 -6.96
N GLY A 177 -12.86 23.68 -6.68
CA GLY A 177 -13.90 23.66 -7.70
C GLY A 177 -13.90 24.89 -8.62
N VAL A 178 -13.64 26.07 -8.07
CA VAL A 178 -13.64 27.33 -8.84
C VAL A 178 -12.54 27.37 -9.90
N PRO A 179 -11.25 27.08 -9.60
CA PRO A 179 -10.21 27.15 -10.63
C PRO A 179 -10.39 26.09 -11.72
N LEU A 180 -10.81 24.87 -11.37
CA LEU A 180 -11.07 23.81 -12.36
C LEU A 180 -12.29 24.13 -13.24
N GLY A 181 -13.35 24.70 -12.66
CA GLY A 181 -14.53 25.11 -13.41
C GLY A 181 -14.23 26.20 -14.44
N VAL A 182 -13.42 27.22 -14.08
CA VAL A 182 -13.06 28.31 -15.01
C VAL A 182 -12.22 27.79 -16.18
N ILE A 183 -11.25 26.90 -15.93
CA ILE A 183 -10.42 26.31 -16.99
C ILE A 183 -11.28 25.45 -17.92
N ALA A 184 -12.17 24.63 -17.36
CA ALA A 184 -13.08 23.80 -18.15
C ALA A 184 -13.97 24.66 -19.06
N LEU A 185 -14.59 25.71 -18.53
CA LEU A 185 -15.44 26.61 -19.32
C LEU A 185 -14.65 27.37 -20.39
N ALA A 186 -13.45 27.87 -20.07
CA ALA A 186 -12.59 28.54 -21.04
C ALA A 186 -12.20 27.61 -22.21
N SER A 187 -11.87 26.35 -21.90
CA SER A 187 -11.51 25.35 -22.92
C SER A 187 -12.68 25.00 -23.84
N ILE A 188 -13.90 24.91 -23.30
CA ILE A 188 -15.12 24.64 -24.09
C ILE A 188 -15.44 25.83 -25.01
N VAL A 189 -15.39 27.06 -24.49
CA VAL A 189 -15.64 28.26 -25.29
C VAL A 189 -14.63 28.38 -26.43
N TRP A 190 -13.35 28.14 -26.14
CA TRP A 190 -12.29 28.13 -27.16
C TRP A 190 -12.54 27.07 -28.23
N ALA A 191 -12.85 25.83 -27.82
CA ALA A 191 -13.10 24.73 -28.76
C ALA A 191 -14.31 25.01 -29.68
N LEU A 192 -15.36 25.66 -29.18
CA LEU A 192 -16.50 26.06 -29.98
C LEU A 192 -16.18 27.21 -30.94
N PHE A 193 -15.35 28.16 -30.52
CA PHE A 193 -14.89 29.25 -31.39
C PHE A 193 -14.03 28.72 -32.55
N GLU A 194 -13.11 27.80 -32.25
CA GLU A 194 -12.24 27.18 -33.25
C GLU A 194 -13.02 26.33 -34.26
N ARG A 195 -13.99 25.54 -33.78
CA ARG A 195 -14.92 24.80 -34.67
C ARG A 195 -15.74 25.73 -35.56
N ARG A 196 -16.24 26.84 -35.02
CA ARG A 196 -16.99 27.84 -35.81
C ARG A 196 -16.12 28.50 -36.88
N ARG A 197 -14.86 28.80 -36.55
CA ARG A 197 -13.90 29.37 -37.50
C ARG A 197 -13.52 28.38 -38.60
N ALA A 198 -13.42 27.10 -38.28
CA ALA A 198 -13.18 26.04 -39.27
C ALA A 198 -14.38 25.81 -40.21
N THR A 199 -15.62 25.98 -39.73
CA THR A 199 -16.83 25.86 -40.57
C THR A 199 -17.15 27.14 -41.35
N ALA A 200 -16.74 28.32 -40.87
CA ALA A 200 -16.91 29.59 -41.59
C ALA A 200 -15.97 29.74 -42.80
N GLY A 201 -14.95 28.88 -42.93
CA GLY A 201 -14.07 28.80 -44.10
C GLY A 201 -14.44 27.74 -45.14
N ARG A 202 -15.63 27.11 -45.03
CA ARG A 202 -16.08 26.02 -45.92
C ARG A 202 -17.41 26.27 -46.60
N ALA A 203 -17.95 27.47 -46.51
CA ALA A 203 -19.03 27.95 -47.35
C ALA A 203 -18.44 28.79 -48.49
N ASP A 204 -17.70 28.14 -49.39
CA ASP A 204 -17.49 28.57 -50.78
C ASP A 204 -16.78 27.44 -51.56
N GLY A 205 -17.36 27.06 -52.70
CA GLY A 205 -16.61 26.45 -53.81
C GLY A 205 -16.67 24.92 -53.95
N ALA A 206 -17.52 24.47 -54.88
CA ALA A 206 -17.66 23.12 -55.39
C ALA A 206 -16.43 22.59 -56.16
N GLY A 207 -16.29 21.26 -56.30
CA GLY A 207 -15.45 20.67 -57.36
C GLY A 207 -14.92 19.25 -57.16
N ILE A 208 -15.74 18.25 -57.53
CA ILE A 208 -15.44 17.12 -58.44
C ILE A 208 -14.16 16.24 -58.22
N ALA A 209 -14.38 14.93 -58.02
CA ALA A 209 -13.41 13.80 -58.09
C ALA A 209 -13.14 13.36 -59.56
N PRO A 210 -12.46 12.22 -59.93
CA PRO A 210 -11.74 11.20 -59.14
C PRO A 210 -10.44 10.60 -59.81
N ALA A 211 -9.90 9.57 -59.15
CA ALA A 211 -9.32 8.32 -59.70
C ALA A 211 -7.85 8.28 -60.20
N GLN A 212 -7.09 7.26 -59.79
CA GLN A 212 -6.92 5.97 -60.51
C GLN A 212 -5.95 5.03 -59.78
N LEU A 213 -6.09 3.73 -60.07
CA LEU A 213 -5.60 2.53 -59.38
C LEU A 213 -4.79 1.66 -60.37
N HIS A 214 -3.66 1.06 -59.97
CA HIS A 214 -3.02 -0.12 -60.62
C HIS A 214 -1.86 -0.63 -59.72
N SER A 215 -1.88 -1.82 -59.06
CA SER A 215 -1.62 -3.23 -59.51
C SER A 215 -0.22 -3.45 -60.13
N SER A 216 0.62 -4.49 -59.91
CA SER A 216 0.59 -5.87 -59.35
C SER A 216 2.08 -6.29 -59.07
N VAL A 217 2.49 -6.94 -57.97
CA VAL A 217 2.59 -8.39 -57.63
C VAL A 217 3.76 -9.22 -58.24
N HIS A 218 4.40 -10.02 -57.35
CA HIS A 218 5.23 -11.26 -57.47
C HIS A 218 6.78 -11.14 -57.55
N SER A 219 7.62 -11.68 -56.63
CA SER A 219 7.87 -13.09 -56.17
C SER A 219 9.18 -13.63 -56.81
N GLN A 220 10.18 -14.31 -56.21
CA GLN A 220 10.42 -15.02 -54.94
C GLN A 220 11.91 -15.47 -54.85
N ILE A 221 12.34 -15.84 -53.63
CA ILE A 221 13.34 -16.86 -53.19
C ILE A 221 14.85 -16.72 -53.54
N SER A 222 15.66 -16.67 -52.47
CA SER A 222 16.92 -17.43 -52.36
C SER A 222 17.23 -17.74 -50.89
N ASN A 223 17.78 -18.93 -50.64
CA ASN A 223 18.00 -19.62 -49.37
C ASN A 223 19.51 -19.58 -49.03
N GLY A 224 19.93 -19.55 -47.76
CA GLY A 224 21.34 -19.80 -47.43
C GLY A 224 21.86 -19.42 -46.02
N SER A 225 22.04 -20.45 -45.19
CA SER A 225 23.19 -20.73 -44.29
C SER A 225 23.62 -19.79 -43.14
N SER A 226 23.42 -20.30 -41.92
CA SER A 226 24.37 -20.49 -40.79
C SER A 226 25.65 -19.64 -40.71
N GLN A 227 25.83 -18.88 -39.61
CA GLN A 227 27.12 -18.73 -38.91
C GLN A 227 26.99 -18.14 -37.48
N ARG A 228 28.05 -18.35 -36.71
CA ARG A 228 28.20 -18.35 -35.24
C ARG A 228 28.28 -16.97 -34.55
N MET A 229 27.84 -16.98 -33.28
CA MET A 229 28.49 -16.44 -32.06
C MET A 229 29.15 -15.04 -32.12
N GLY A 230 28.53 -14.07 -31.44
CA GLY A 230 29.13 -12.80 -31.04
C GLY A 230 28.60 -12.38 -29.66
N ARG A 231 29.53 -12.00 -28.77
CA ARG A 231 29.31 -11.47 -27.41
C ARG A 231 28.51 -10.15 -27.40
N GLU A 232 27.82 -9.95 -26.28
CA GLU A 232 27.25 -8.74 -25.65
C GLU A 232 27.78 -7.35 -26.09
N PRO A 233 26.95 -6.29 -25.97
CA PRO A 233 26.67 -5.72 -24.64
C PRO A 233 25.21 -5.40 -24.32
N GLU A 234 24.95 -5.38 -23.00
CA GLU A 234 23.85 -4.78 -22.24
C GLU A 234 23.03 -3.71 -22.98
N GLN A 235 21.71 -3.94 -23.03
CA GLN A 235 20.74 -2.95 -23.47
C GLN A 235 20.00 -2.41 -22.23
N GLU A 236 20.54 -1.34 -21.66
CA GLU A 236 19.92 -0.57 -20.59
C GLU A 236 18.61 0.11 -21.11
N PRO A 237 17.50 0.06 -20.36
CA PRO A 237 16.23 0.63 -20.81
C PRO A 237 16.28 2.16 -20.86
N ARG A 238 15.90 2.69 -22.02
CA ARG A 238 15.86 4.11 -22.44
C ARG A 238 14.93 5.03 -21.62
N TYR A 239 14.52 4.62 -20.42
CA TYR A 239 13.55 5.32 -19.58
C TYR A 239 14.18 6.33 -18.61
N TYR A 240 15.46 6.18 -18.26
CA TYR A 240 16.11 7.05 -17.24
C TYR A 240 16.64 8.39 -17.79
N ARG A 241 16.68 8.59 -19.11
CA ARG A 241 17.33 9.77 -19.71
C ARG A 241 16.47 11.04 -19.74
N SER A 242 15.15 10.93 -19.48
CA SER A 242 14.25 12.10 -19.47
C SER A 242 14.16 12.81 -18.12
N THR A 243 14.50 12.14 -17.00
CA THR A 243 14.40 12.73 -15.65
C THR A 243 15.57 13.65 -15.31
N LEU A 244 16.74 13.44 -15.92
CA LEU A 244 17.93 14.28 -15.68
C LEU A 244 17.82 15.68 -16.29
N TYR A 245 17.09 15.87 -17.40
CA TYR A 245 16.91 17.20 -18.01
C TYR A 245 15.93 18.10 -17.25
N LEU A 246 15.02 17.52 -16.46
CA LEU A 246 14.04 18.28 -15.68
C LEU A 246 14.60 18.81 -14.35
N LEU A 247 15.63 18.18 -13.79
CA LEU A 247 16.24 18.61 -12.53
C LEU A 247 17.23 19.77 -12.71
N ASP A 248 17.95 19.85 -13.85
CA ASP A 248 18.88 20.96 -14.13
C ASP A 248 18.17 22.30 -14.40
N SER A 249 16.90 22.28 -14.80
CA SER A 249 16.12 23.51 -15.02
C SER A 249 15.55 24.13 -13.74
N LEU A 250 15.46 23.35 -12.65
CA LEU A 250 14.89 23.80 -11.37
C LEU A 250 15.92 24.36 -10.38
N VAL A 251 17.22 24.10 -10.59
CA VAL A 251 18.29 24.59 -9.71
C VAL A 251 18.75 26.02 -10.08
N LYS A 252 18.42 26.53 -11.28
CA LYS A 252 18.96 27.81 -11.77
C LYS A 252 18.12 29.07 -11.45
N THR A 253 17.03 28.97 -10.68
CA THR A 253 16.10 30.11 -10.42
C THR A 253 15.90 30.52 -8.95
N ARG A 254 16.77 30.12 -8.01
CA ARG A 254 16.93 30.74 -6.68
C ARG A 254 18.44 30.87 -6.44
N THR A 255 19.12 31.99 -6.21
CA THR A 255 18.90 33.34 -5.61
C THR A 255 20.31 34.02 -5.67
N PRO A 256 20.56 35.26 -5.20
CA PRO A 256 19.84 36.53 -5.29
C PRO A 256 20.74 37.68 -5.82
N ARG A 257 20.17 38.86 -6.08
CA ARG A 257 20.85 40.15 -5.88
C ARG A 257 19.84 41.15 -5.32
#